data_AF-A0AA41SMK0-F1
#
_entry.id   AF-A0AA41SMK0-F1
#
_cell.length_a   1.000
_cell.length_b   1.000
_cell.length_c   1.000
_cell.angle_alpha   90.00
_cell.angle_beta   90.00
_cell.angle_gamma   90.00
#
_symmetry.space_group_name_H-M   'P 1'
#
loop_
_entity.id
_entity.type
_entity.pdbx_description
1 polymer ?
#
loop_
_entity_poly.entity_id
_entity_poly.type
_entity_poly.pdbx_seq_one_letter_code
_entity_poly.pdbx_strand_id
1 'polypeptide(L)'
;MGSEVPPAAVTIHVTGFKRFHGVAENPTETIVSNLEQYLKRKGMPKGFILGSCNVLETAGEGAVAPLYLTLKSAVKSLDSESSNLGQTIW
;
A
#
# COMPACT_ATOMS: atom_id res chain seq x y z
N MET A 1 -3.07 -37.82 -1.28
CA MET A 1 -3.37 -36.66 -2.14
C MET A 1 -3.28 -35.44 -1.25
N GLY A 2 -2.12 -34.79 -1.22
CA GLY A 2 -1.89 -33.64 -0.35
C GLY A 2 -2.71 -32.46 -0.84
N SER A 3 -3.61 -31.96 -0.01
CA SER A 3 -4.26 -30.68 -0.20
C SER A 3 -3.21 -29.58 0.02
N GLU A 4 -2.61 -29.10 -1.06
CA GLU A 4 -1.81 -27.88 -1.00
C GLU A 4 -2.77 -26.73 -0.68
N VAL A 5 -2.57 -26.11 0.48
CA VAL A 5 -3.29 -24.88 0.86
C VAL A 5 -2.89 -23.80 -0.15
N PRO A 6 -3.86 -23.11 -0.79
CA PRO A 6 -3.56 -22.02 -1.70
C PRO A 6 -2.65 -20.98 -1.01
N PRO A 7 -1.64 -20.42 -1.71
CA PRO A 7 -0.79 -19.39 -1.13
C PRO A 7 -1.63 -18.25 -0.58
N ALA A 8 -1.31 -17.80 0.63
CA ALA A 8 -1.98 -16.66 1.24
C ALA A 8 -1.82 -15.43 0.33
N ALA A 9 -2.90 -14.65 0.20
CA ALA A 9 -2.88 -13.46 -0.62
C ALA A 9 -1.90 -12.42 -0.05
N VAL A 10 -1.20 -11.72 -0.95
CA VAL A 10 -0.22 -10.69 -0.63
C VAL A 10 -0.91 -9.33 -0.57
N THR A 11 -0.82 -8.64 0.56
CA THR A 11 -1.36 -7.28 0.69
C THR A 11 -0.30 -6.27 0.26
N ILE A 12 -0.65 -5.39 -0.69
CA ILE A 12 0.20 -4.31 -1.17
C ILE A 12 -0.29 -2.98 -0.60
N HIS A 13 0.61 -2.25 0.05
CA HIS A 13 0.37 -0.87 0.45
C HIS A 13 1.25 0.05 -0.39
N VAL A 14 0.66 1.06 -1.02
CA VAL A 14 1.38 1.95 -1.92
C VAL A 14 1.44 3.35 -1.31
N THR A 15 2.63 3.95 -1.34
CA THR A 15 2.83 5.33 -0.90
C THR A 15 3.38 6.21 -2.02
N GLY A 16 3.02 7.49 -1.98
CA GLY A 16 3.54 8.54 -2.84
C GLY A 16 3.77 9.79 -2.02
N PHE A 17 4.34 10.83 -2.61
CA PHE A 17 4.61 12.09 -1.91
C PHE A 17 3.93 13.24 -2.65
N LYS A 18 3.44 14.22 -1.90
CA LYS A 18 2.98 15.49 -2.47
C LYS A 18 4.10 16.19 -3.24
N ARG A 19 3.70 17.07 -4.14
CA ARG A 19 4.64 17.98 -4.82
C ARG A 19 5.42 18.87 -3.85
N PHE A 20 6.67 19.14 -4.22
CA PHE A 20 7.49 20.15 -3.56
C PHE A 20 6.99 21.55 -3.91
N HIS A 21 7.33 22.52 -3.07
CA HIS A 21 7.11 23.92 -3.41
C HIS A 21 7.86 24.29 -4.69
N GLY A 22 7.19 24.99 -5.61
CA GLY A 22 7.75 25.37 -6.91
C GLY A 22 7.73 24.26 -7.99
N VAL A 23 7.29 23.04 -7.64
CA VAL A 23 7.07 21.97 -8.62
C VAL A 23 5.57 21.88 -8.92
N ALA A 24 5.20 21.96 -10.20
CA ALA A 24 3.81 21.96 -10.61
C ALA A 24 3.11 20.63 -10.24
N GLU A 25 3.79 19.52 -10.51
CA GLU A 25 3.23 18.16 -10.40
C GLU A 25 4.29 17.17 -9.87
N ASN A 26 3.85 16.22 -9.05
CA ASN A 26 4.65 15.06 -8.67
C ASN A 26 4.00 13.80 -9.27
N PRO A 27 4.67 13.08 -10.18
CA PRO A 27 4.12 11.87 -10.78
C PRO A 27 3.68 10.82 -9.75
N THR A 28 4.37 10.73 -8.61
CA THR A 28 4.03 9.75 -7.55
C THR A 28 2.68 10.07 -6.90
N GLU A 29 2.38 11.34 -6.65
CA GLU A 29 1.08 11.80 -6.14
C GLU A 29 -0.04 11.42 -7.10
N THR A 30 0.15 11.67 -8.40
CA THR A 30 -0.82 11.34 -9.43
C THR A 30 -1.04 9.82 -9.54
N ILE A 31 0.03 9.03 -9.54
CA ILE A 31 -0.08 7.56 -9.67
C ILE A 31 -0.84 6.98 -8.47
N VAL A 32 -0.45 7.34 -7.25
CA VAL A 32 -1.05 6.78 -6.03
C VAL A 32 -2.51 7.20 -5.87
N SER A 33 -2.84 8.45 -6.19
CA SER A 33 -4.22 8.95 -6.12
C SER A 33 -5.17 8.25 -7.11
N ASN A 34 -4.65 7.80 -8.24
CA ASN A 34 -5.45 7.15 -9.28
C ASN A 34 -5.46 5.61 -9.18
N LEU A 35 -4.52 5.03 -8.43
CA LEU A 35 -4.28 3.59 -8.43
C LEU A 35 -5.50 2.77 -8.02
N GLU A 36 -6.23 3.19 -6.99
CA GLU A 36 -7.44 2.48 -6.53
C GLU A 36 -8.52 2.45 -7.63
N GLN A 37 -8.78 3.57 -8.30
CA GLN A 37 -9.74 3.63 -9.39
C GLN A 37 -9.27 2.82 -10.61
N TYR A 38 -7.97 2.83 -10.90
CA TYR A 38 -7.38 2.04 -11.96
C TYR A 38 -7.60 0.53 -11.72
N LEU A 39 -7.32 0.06 -10.50
CA LEU A 39 -7.49 -1.34 -10.11
C LEU A 39 -8.96 -1.75 -10.06
N LYS A 40 -9.88 -0.86 -9.69
CA LYS A 40 -11.33 -1.11 -9.82
C LYS A 40 -11.76 -1.37 -11.28
N ARG A 41 -11.12 -0.69 -12.25
CA ARG A 41 -11.43 -0.84 -13.68
C ARG A 41 -10.71 -2.02 -14.33
N LYS A 42 -9.48 -2.31 -13.93
CA LYS A 42 -8.60 -3.30 -14.56
C LYS A 42 -8.55 -4.64 -13.81
N GLY A 43 -9.01 -4.66 -12.56
CA GLY A 43 -8.88 -5.79 -11.66
C GLY A 43 -7.53 -5.82 -10.96
N MET A 44 -7.49 -6.49 -9.80
CA MET A 44 -6.25 -6.80 -9.09
C MET A 44 -5.68 -8.13 -9.64
N PRO A 45 -4.35 -8.25 -9.81
CA PRO A 45 -3.74 -9.53 -10.15
C PRO A 45 -4.09 -10.60 -9.12
N LYS A 46 -4.23 -11.86 -9.57
CA LYS A 46 -4.56 -12.99 -8.67
C LYS A 46 -3.50 -13.12 -7.57
N GLY A 47 -3.96 -13.37 -6.35
CA GLY A 47 -3.08 -13.52 -5.19
C GLY A 47 -2.61 -12.21 -4.57
N PHE A 48 -3.10 -11.05 -5.05
CA PHE A 48 -2.81 -9.75 -4.44
C PHE A 48 -4.07 -9.04 -3.97
N ILE A 49 -3.91 -8.27 -2.89
CA ILE A 49 -4.93 -7.42 -2.29
C ILE A 49 -4.33 -6.01 -2.19
N LEU A 50 -5.08 -4.99 -2.60
CA LEU A 50 -4.69 -3.60 -2.33
C LEU A 50 -5.11 -3.25 -0.90
N GLY A 51 -4.13 -2.96 -0.03
CA GLY A 51 -4.38 -2.56 1.35
C GLY A 51 -4.68 -1.07 1.47
N SER A 52 -3.74 -0.21 1.11
CA SER A 52 -3.91 1.25 1.15
C SER A 52 -3.11 1.97 0.08
N CYS A 53 -3.60 3.15 -0.31
CA CYS A 53 -2.89 4.11 -1.16
C CYS A 53 -2.79 5.45 -0.42
N ASN A 54 -1.59 5.80 0.06
CA ASN A 54 -1.39 7.00 0.88
C ASN A 54 -0.44 7.98 0.19
N VAL A 55 -0.90 9.21 -0.03
CA VAL A 55 -0.02 10.31 -0.42
C VAL A 55 0.46 11.01 0.84
N LEU A 56 1.75 10.89 1.11
CA LEU A 56 2.43 11.54 2.23
C LEU A 56 2.77 12.99 1.87
N GLU A 57 3.12 13.78 2.88
CA GLU A 57 3.67 15.13 2.67
C GLU A 57 4.96 15.09 1.84
N THR A 58 5.51 16.26 1.51
CA THR A 58 6.74 16.38 0.73
C THR A 58 7.88 15.49 1.28
N ALA A 59 8.57 14.77 0.39
CA ALA A 59 9.63 13.86 0.79
C ALA A 59 10.74 14.59 1.55
N GLY A 60 11.16 14.01 2.68
CA GLY A 60 12.03 14.64 3.67
C GLY A 60 11.42 14.53 5.06
N GLU A 61 11.83 15.41 5.97
CA GLU A 61 11.44 15.36 7.40
C GLU A 61 9.92 15.35 7.60
N GLY A 62 9.19 16.13 6.78
CA GLY A 62 7.73 16.24 6.87
C GLY A 62 6.97 14.93 6.62
N ALA A 63 7.60 13.96 5.96
CA ALA A 63 6.98 12.67 5.65
C ALA A 63 7.38 11.55 6.62
N VAL A 64 8.38 11.73 7.48
CA VAL A 64 8.94 10.66 8.34
C VAL A 64 7.90 10.15 9.34
N ALA A 65 7.27 11.05 10.09
CA ALA A 65 6.26 10.65 11.08
C ALA A 65 5.01 10.01 10.43
N PRO A 66 4.42 10.59 9.37
CA PRO A 66 3.34 9.94 8.62
C PRO A 66 3.71 8.57 8.05
N LEU A 67 4.93 8.42 7.52
CA LEU A 67 5.42 7.15 7.00
C LEU A 67 5.51 6.11 8.11
N TYR A 68 6.09 6.45 9.26
CA TYR A 68 6.20 5.53 10.39
C TYR A 68 4.83 5.07 10.91
N LEU A 69 3.87 5.98 11.03
CA LEU A 69 2.49 5.65 11.41
C LEU A 69 1.83 4.72 10.39
N THR A 70 2.03 5.00 9.10
CA THR A 70 1.54 4.17 8.01
C THR A 70 2.11 2.76 8.11
N LEU A 71 3.44 2.62 8.22
CA LEU A 71 4.13 1.34 8.37
C LEU A 71 3.61 0.54 9.58
N LYS A 72 3.46 1.21 10.73
CA LYS A 72 2.96 0.60 11.96
C LYS A 72 1.51 0.11 11.84
N SER A 73 0.66 0.80 11.08
CA SER A 73 -0.75 0.43 10.92
C SER A 73 -0.94 -0.91 10.21
N ALA A 74 -0.13 -1.20 9.18
CA ALA A 74 -0.24 -2.47 8.46
C ALA A 74 0.35 -3.66 9.23
N VAL A 75 1.31 -3.42 10.12
CA VAL A 75 1.82 -4.48 11.01
C VAL A 75 0.77 -4.86 12.05
N LYS A 76 0.05 -3.88 12.61
CA LYS A 76 -1.01 -4.15 13.61
C LYS A 76 -2.18 -4.98 13.07
N SER A 77 -2.48 -4.92 11.77
CA SER A 77 -3.53 -5.77 11.18
C SER A 77 -3.15 -7.26 11.14
N LEU A 78 -1.87 -7.60 11.31
CA LEU A 78 -1.40 -8.99 11.38
C LEU A 78 -1.62 -9.61 12.77
N ASP A 79 -1.67 -8.80 13.82
CA ASP A 79 -1.81 -9.27 15.20
C ASP A 79 -3.27 -9.59 15.57
N SER A 80 -4.25 -9.11 14.79
CA SER A 80 -5.65 -9.13 15.20
C SER A 80 -6.39 -10.44 14.94
N GLU A 81 -6.30 -11.12 13.80
CA GLU A 81 -6.90 -12.46 13.63
C GLU A 81 -6.34 -13.20 12.38
N SER A 82 -6.14 -14.52 12.53
CA SER A 82 -6.00 -15.56 11.48
C SER A 82 -4.59 -16.06 11.12
N SER A 83 -4.44 -17.38 11.24
CA SER A 83 -3.26 -18.20 11.02
C SER A 83 -2.89 -18.43 9.54
N ASN A 84 -3.25 -17.50 8.65
CA ASN A 84 -2.82 -17.52 7.25
C ASN A 84 -2.03 -16.24 6.99
N LEU A 85 -0.71 -16.30 7.21
CA LEU A 85 0.23 -15.19 7.01
C LEU A 85 0.16 -14.67 5.56
N GLY A 86 -0.71 -13.67 5.32
CA GLY A 86 -0.64 -12.85 4.12
C GLY A 86 0.67 -12.05 4.15
N GLN A 87 1.50 -12.20 3.13
CA GLN A 87 2.72 -11.41 3.00
C GLN A 87 2.33 -9.94 2.78
N THR A 88 2.88 -9.02 3.58
CA THR A 88 2.70 -7.58 3.37
C THR A 88 3.91 -7.03 2.61
N ILE A 89 3.65 -6.32 1.51
CA ILE A 89 4.66 -5.65 0.69
C ILE A 89 4.32 -4.15 0.60
N TRP A 90 5.36 -3.31 0.66
CA TRP A 90 5.30 -1.85 0.52
C TRP A 90 5.87 -1.40 -0.82
#